data_AF-A0A257KFP1-F1
#
_entry.id   AF-A0A257KFP1-F1
#
_cell.length_a   1.000
_cell.length_b   1.000
_cell.length_c   1.000
_cell.angle_alpha   90.00
_cell.angle_beta   90.00
_cell.angle_gamma   90.00
#
_symmetry.space_group_name_H-M   'P 1'
#
loop_
_entity.id
_entity.type
_entity.pdbx_description
1 polymer ?
#
loop_
_entity_poly.entity_id
_entity_poly.type
_entity_poly.pdbx_seq_one_letter_code
_entity_poly.pdbx_strand_id
1 'polypeptide(L)' 'MSRTKSILTEAKQIDTAVELIKLGARLQVLESETDLSYERLLRLY' A
#
# COMPACT_ATOMS: atom_id res chain seq x y z
N MET A 1 13.59 -15.48 12.42
CA MET A 1 14.48 -14.46 11.82
C MET A 1 13.72 -13.13 11.73
N SER A 2 14.21 -12.14 12.48
CA SER A 2 14.00 -10.68 12.37
C SER A 2 12.67 -10.11 11.82
N ARG A 3 11.68 -9.89 12.70
CA ARG A 3 10.43 -9.14 12.44
C ARG A 3 10.62 -7.65 12.11
N THR A 4 11.84 -7.12 12.22
CA THR A 4 12.15 -5.69 12.03
C THR A 4 12.22 -5.28 10.55
N LYS A 5 12.43 -6.24 9.64
CA LYS A 5 12.51 -5.94 8.20
C LYS A 5 11.16 -5.59 7.57
N SER A 6 10.03 -5.99 8.16
CA SER A 6 8.70 -5.82 7.56
C SER A 6 8.11 -4.42 7.71
N ILE A 7 8.44 -3.66 8.76
CA ILE A 7 7.83 -2.33 9.01
C ILE A 7 8.29 -1.32 7.95
N LEU A 8 9.55 -1.37 7.54
CA LEU A 8 10.09 -0.52 6.48
C LEU A 8 9.48 -0.86 5.11
N THR A 9 9.21 -2.14 4.85
CA THR A 9 8.53 -2.58 3.63
C THR A 9 7.05 -2.19 3.65
N GLU A 10 6.37 -2.33 4.78
CA GLU A 10 4.99 -1.84 4.97
C GLU A 10 4.91 -0.34 4.75
N ALA A 11 5.82 0.44 5.34
CA ALA A 11 5.85 1.89 5.17
C ALA A 11 6.01 2.27 3.70
N LYS A 12 6.92 1.58 2.97
CA LYS A 12 7.06 1.77 1.51
C LYS A 12 5.79 1.41 0.75
N GLN A 13 5.14 0.30 1.05
CA GLN A 13 3.90 -0.11 0.38
C GLN A 13 2.77 0.89 0.63
N ILE A 14 2.67 1.43 1.84
CA ILE A 14 1.71 2.49 2.17
C ILE A 14 2.03 3.76 1.38
N ASP A 15 3.28 4.18 1.30
CA ASP A 15 3.68 5.37 0.54
C ASP A 15 3.38 5.21 -0.95
N THR A 16 3.72 4.05 -1.53
CA THR A 16 3.38 3.69 -2.91
C THR A 16 1.87 3.69 -3.14
N ALA A 17 1.08 3.16 -2.21
CA ALA A 17 -0.37 3.20 -2.29
C ALA A 17 -0.89 4.64 -2.28
N VAL A 18 -0.38 5.49 -1.40
CA VAL A 18 -0.77 6.90 -1.30
C VAL A 18 -0.40 7.67 -2.57
N GLU A 19 0.78 7.43 -3.15
CA GLU A 19 1.18 8.04 -4.42
C GLU A 19 0.26 7.60 -5.57
N LEU A 20 -0.05 6.30 -5.66
CA LEU A 20 -0.96 5.77 -6.67
C LEU A 20 -2.36 6.40 -6.53
N ILE A 21 -2.90 6.52 -5.31
CA ILE A 21 -4.18 7.20 -5.06
C ILE A 21 -4.12 8.67 -5.49
N LYS A 22 -3.04 9.39 -5.15
CA LYS A 22 -2.84 10.79 -5.55
C LYS A 22 -2.73 10.96 -7.07
N LEU A 23 -2.20 9.97 -7.77
CA LEU A 23 -2.12 9.93 -9.24
C LEU A 23 -3.47 9.56 -9.90
N GLY A 24 -4.52 9.27 -9.10
CA GLY A 24 -5.82 8.84 -9.61
C GLY A 24 -5.85 7.37 -10.03
N ALA A 25 -4.92 6.56 -9.52
CA ALA A 25 -4.91 5.12 -9.77
C ALA A 25 -6.16 4.47 -9.15
N ARG A 26 -6.73 3.52 -9.89
CA ARG A 26 -7.89 2.76 -9.43
C ARG A 26 -7.48 1.73 -8.39
N LEU A 27 -8.43 1.34 -7.55
CA LEU A 27 -8.25 0.38 -6.47
C LEU A 27 -7.66 -0.99 -6.94
N GLN A 28 -7.93 -1.39 -8.19
CA GLN A 28 -7.31 -2.58 -8.80
C GLN A 28 -5.80 -2.45 -9.03
N VAL A 29 -5.30 -1.25 -9.36
CA VAL A 29 -3.86 -0.99 -9.53
C VAL A 29 -3.19 -1.04 -8.16
N LEU A 30 -3.85 -0.47 -7.16
CA LEU A 30 -3.40 -0.49 -5.77
C LEU A 30 -3.31 -1.92 -5.21
N GLU A 31 -4.31 -2.77 -5.46
CA GLU A 31 -4.25 -4.19 -5.10
C GLU A 31 -3.14 -4.97 -5.83
N SER A 32 -2.82 -4.58 -7.06
CA SER A 32 -1.81 -5.29 -7.87
C SER A 32 -0.38 -4.83 -7.58
N GLU A 33 -0.19 -3.57 -7.18
CA GLU A 33 1.12 -2.96 -6.89
C GLU A 33 1.47 -2.98 -5.40
N THR A 34 0.49 -3.17 -4.51
CA THR A 34 0.69 -3.18 -3.07
C THR A 34 0.10 -4.44 -2.43
N ASP A 35 0.82 -5.03 -1.48
CA ASP A 35 0.35 -6.19 -0.69
C ASP A 35 -0.59 -5.74 0.46
N LEU A 36 -1.21 -4.56 0.32
CA LEU A 36 -2.09 -4.00 1.32
C LEU A 36 -3.48 -4.60 1.19
N SER A 37 -4.05 -5.01 2.33
CA SER A 37 -5.42 -5.51 2.36
C SER A 37 -6.41 -4.45 1.88
N TYR A 38 -7.48 -4.91 1.22
CA TYR A 38 -8.58 -4.08 0.74
C TYR A 38 -9.09 -3.08 1.79
N GLU A 39 -9.19 -3.47 3.06
CA GLU A 39 -9.59 -2.57 4.15
C GLU A 39 -8.62 -1.39 4.39
N ARG A 40 -7.31 -1.60 4.24
CA ARG A 40 -6.31 -0.53 4.36
C ARG A 40 -6.38 0.42 3.17
N LEU A 41 -6.57 -0.11 1.97
CA LEU A 41 -6.79 0.68 0.77
C LEU A 41 -8.06 1.52 0.89
N LEU A 42 -9.16 0.93 1.37
CA LEU A 42 -10.43 1.62 1.60
C LEU A 42 -10.32 2.70 2.69
N ARG A 43 -9.44 2.53 3.68
CA ARG A 43 -9.15 3.58 4.69
C ARG A 43 -8.26 4.71 4.17
N LEU A 44 -7.47 4.45 3.12
CA LEU A 44 -6.54 5.40 2.52
C LEU A 44 -7.16 6.20 1.36
N TYR A 45 -8.15 5.60 0.69
CA TYR A 45 -8.97 6.23 -0.34
C TYR A 45 -10.00 7.18 0.27
#